data_AF-A0AAV2J837-F1
#
_entry.id   AF-A0AAV2J837-F1
#
_cell.length_a   1.000
_cell.length_b   1.000
_cell.length_c   1.000
_cell.angle_alpha   90.00
_cell.angle_beta   90.00
_cell.angle_gamma   90.00
#
_symmetry.space_group_name_H-M   'P 1'
#
loop_
_entity.id
_entity.type
_entity.pdbx_description
1 polymer ?
#
loop_
_entity_poly.entity_id
_entity_poly.type
_entity_poly.pdbx_seq_one_letter_code
_entity_poly.pdbx_strand_id
1 'polypeptide(L)'
;MSGRGKGAGKARAKAKSRSSRAGLQFPVGRVHRLLRKGNYAQRVGAGAPVYLAALAVRNDEELNKLLGGVTIAQGGVLPNIQAVLLPKKTEKAK
;
A
#
# COMPACT_ATOMS: atom_id res chain seq x y z
N MET A 1 47.51 -5.54 18.74
CA MET A 1 46.61 -4.83 19.67
C MET A 1 45.37 -4.34 18.91
N SER A 2 44.21 -4.83 19.35
CA SER A 2 42.82 -4.44 19.07
C SER A 2 42.44 -3.89 17.68
N GLY A 3 41.79 -4.75 16.89
CA GLY A 3 40.97 -4.36 15.75
C GLY A 3 39.83 -3.43 16.17
N ARG A 4 39.78 -2.27 15.52
CA ARG A 4 38.73 -1.28 15.74
C ARG A 4 37.43 -1.77 15.10
N GLY A 5 36.56 -2.34 15.92
CA GLY A 5 35.23 -2.78 15.53
C GLY A 5 34.41 -1.67 14.86
N LYS A 6 33.56 -2.08 13.91
CA LYS A 6 32.69 -1.25 13.07
C LYS A 6 32.16 0.02 13.77
N GLY A 7 32.77 1.16 13.41
CA GLY A 7 32.08 2.44 13.23
C GLY A 7 31.41 3.12 14.44
N ALA A 8 31.80 2.79 15.68
CA ALA A 8 31.16 3.35 16.87
C ALA A 8 31.60 4.78 17.27
N GLY A 9 32.41 5.47 16.45
CA GLY A 9 33.07 6.73 16.88
C GLY A 9 33.09 7.90 15.90
N LYS A 10 32.32 7.86 14.79
CA LYS A 10 32.16 9.03 13.89
C LYS A 10 30.71 9.50 13.92
N ALA A 11 30.49 10.82 13.94
CA ALA A 11 29.17 11.42 13.77
C ALA A 11 28.48 10.79 12.57
N ARG A 12 27.39 10.07 12.82
CA ARG A 12 26.78 9.18 11.85
C ARG A 12 26.08 10.04 10.80
N ALA A 13 26.53 9.97 9.55
CA ALA A 13 25.79 10.57 8.43
C ALA A 13 24.33 10.11 8.47
N LYS A 14 23.38 11.00 8.15
CA LYS A 14 21.94 10.67 8.16
C LYS A 14 21.71 9.41 7.32
N ALA A 15 21.33 8.33 7.98
CA ALA A 15 21.08 7.06 7.31
C ALA A 15 19.90 7.23 6.34
N LYS A 16 20.07 6.82 5.08
CA LYS A 16 18.95 6.75 4.12
C LYS A 16 17.81 5.93 4.72
N SER A 17 16.60 6.47 4.66
CA SER A 17 15.41 5.83 5.24
C SER A 17 15.01 4.59 4.44
N ARG A 18 14.34 3.63 5.07
CA ARG A 18 13.83 2.43 4.38
C ARG A 18 12.83 2.77 3.27
N SER A 19 12.02 3.82 3.46
CA SER A 19 11.16 4.38 2.41
C SER A 19 11.96 4.88 1.21
N SER A 20 12.98 5.73 1.45
CA SER A 20 13.83 6.26 0.36
C SER A 20 14.60 5.16 -0.37
N ARG A 21 14.99 4.08 0.32
CA ARG A 21 15.66 2.93 -0.30
C ARG A 21 14.70 2.08 -1.15
N ALA A 22 13.43 2.03 -0.77
CA ALA A 22 12.39 1.29 -1.47
C ALA A 22 11.71 2.11 -2.59
N GLY A 23 12.04 3.40 -2.73
CA GLY A 23 11.37 4.29 -3.70
C GLY A 23 9.91 4.58 -3.36
N LEU A 24 9.49 4.40 -2.10
CA LEU A 24 8.11 4.59 -1.67
C LEU A 24 7.95 5.91 -0.91
N GLN A 25 6.91 6.67 -1.23
CA GLN A 25 6.48 7.83 -0.42
C GLN A 25 5.95 7.40 0.95
N PHE A 26 5.33 6.20 1.01
CA PHE A 26 4.77 5.68 2.24
C PHE A 26 5.84 5.37 3.31
N PRO A 27 5.52 5.55 4.61
CA PRO A 27 6.48 5.41 5.70
C PRO A 27 6.72 3.93 6.10
N VAL A 28 7.53 3.19 5.33
CA VAL A 28 7.93 1.79 5.59
C VAL A 28 8.40 1.56 7.03
N GLY A 29 9.12 2.52 7.60
CA GLY A 29 9.58 2.46 8.98
C GLY A 29 8.44 2.37 10.00
N ARG A 30 7.39 3.18 9.78
CA ARG A 30 6.19 3.25 10.62
C ARG A 30 5.34 2.00 10.44
N VAL A 31 5.16 1.53 9.20
CA VAL A 31 4.45 0.27 8.90
C VAL A 31 5.08 -0.89 9.67
N HIS A 32 6.41 -1.03 9.63
CA HIS A 32 7.09 -2.09 10.40
C HIS A 32 6.81 -1.99 11.91
N ARG A 33 6.81 -0.76 12.47
CA ARG A 33 6.52 -0.56 13.89
C ARG A 33 5.08 -0.96 14.23
N LEU A 34 4.11 -0.57 13.39
CA LEU A 34 2.71 -0.90 13.59
C LEU A 34 2.46 -2.41 13.49
N LEU A 35 3.11 -3.10 12.56
CA LEU A 35 3.03 -4.56 12.45
C LEU A 35 3.52 -5.27 13.71
N ARG A 36 4.59 -4.77 14.34
CA ARG A 36 5.07 -5.34 15.62
C ARG A 36 4.16 -4.99 16.79
N LYS A 37 3.64 -3.76 16.85
CA LYS A 37 2.74 -3.32 17.93
C LYS A 37 1.39 -4.03 17.87
N GLY A 38 0.92 -4.38 16.68
CA GLY A 38 -0.35 -5.07 16.46
C GLY A 38 -0.34 -6.56 16.78
N ASN A 39 0.80 -7.13 17.20
CA ASN A 39 0.93 -8.55 17.58
C ASN A 39 0.45 -9.55 16.51
N TYR A 40 0.52 -9.18 15.22
CA TYR A 40 0.03 -10.04 14.13
C TYR A 40 0.84 -11.34 13.94
N ALA A 41 2.11 -11.33 14.36
CA ALA A 41 3.00 -12.49 14.33
C ALA A 41 4.13 -12.30 15.34
N GLN A 42 4.71 -13.41 15.82
CA GLN A 42 5.86 -13.40 16.72
C GLN A 42 7.08 -12.67 16.12
N ARG A 43 7.25 -12.75 14.79
CA ARG A 43 8.33 -12.07 14.05
C ARG A 43 7.76 -11.42 12.81
N VAL A 44 8.25 -10.22 12.51
CA VAL A 44 7.93 -9.50 11.26
C VAL A 44 9.20 -9.42 10.42
N GLY A 45 9.17 -10.04 9.24
CA GLY A 45 10.29 -10.00 8.29
C GLY A 45 10.56 -8.60 7.74
N ALA A 46 11.81 -8.32 7.37
CA ALA A 46 12.21 -6.98 6.93
C ALA A 46 11.52 -6.52 5.62
N GLY A 47 11.13 -7.46 4.75
CA GLY A 47 10.44 -7.20 3.49
C GLY A 47 8.92 -6.96 3.63
N ALA A 48 8.28 -7.53 4.65
CA ALA A 48 6.84 -7.39 4.89
C ALA A 48 6.34 -5.93 4.90
N PRO A 49 6.97 -4.99 5.65
CA PRO A 49 6.52 -3.60 5.65
C PRO A 49 6.79 -2.86 4.34
N VAL A 50 7.73 -3.33 3.50
CA VAL A 50 8.01 -2.75 2.19
C VAL A 50 6.93 -3.18 1.21
N TYR A 51 6.58 -4.47 1.20
CA TYR A 51 5.54 -5.04 0.35
C TYR A 51 4.16 -4.43 0.66
N LEU A 52 3.77 -4.38 1.94
CA LEU A 52 2.50 -3.77 2.35
C LEU A 52 2.42 -2.29 1.99
N ALA A 53 3.52 -1.54 2.16
CA ALA A 53 3.58 -0.14 1.76
C ALA A 53 3.50 0.06 0.24
N ALA A 54 3.93 -0.92 -0.57
CA ALA A 54 3.81 -0.88 -2.02
C ALA A 54 2.37 -1.14 -2.49
N LEU A 55 1.68 -2.11 -1.87
CA LEU A 55 0.26 -2.38 -2.14
C LEU A 55 -0.63 -1.15 -1.87
N ALA A 56 -0.32 -0.38 -0.82
CA ALA A 56 -1.07 0.83 -0.49
C ALA A 56 -0.92 1.99 -1.52
N VAL A 57 0.10 1.94 -2.39
CA VAL A 57 0.36 2.98 -3.40
C VAL A 57 -0.26 2.63 -4.75
N ARG A 58 -0.46 1.35 -5.04
CA ARG A 58 -0.90 0.90 -6.37
C ARG A 58 -2.42 0.84 -6.42
N ASN A 59 -3.01 1.28 -7.54
CA ASN A 59 -4.37 0.92 -7.94
C ASN A 59 -4.37 -0.58 -8.22
N ASP A 60 -4.41 -1.35 -7.15
CA ASP A 60 -4.20 -2.79 -7.17
C ASP A 60 -5.56 -3.49 -7.21
N GLU A 61 -5.76 -4.39 -8.17
CA GLU A 61 -6.96 -5.22 -8.22
C GLU A 61 -7.13 -6.03 -6.93
N GLU A 62 -6.04 -6.43 -6.28
CA GLU A 62 -6.09 -7.11 -4.98
C GLU A 62 -6.54 -6.16 -3.87
N LEU A 63 -6.13 -4.88 -3.90
CA LEU A 63 -6.61 -3.88 -2.94
C LEU A 63 -8.10 -3.60 -3.13
N ASN A 64 -8.57 -3.50 -4.38
CA ASN A 64 -9.99 -3.37 -4.67
C ASN A 64 -10.79 -4.59 -4.19
N LYS A 65 -10.28 -5.81 -4.41
CA LYS A 65 -10.90 -7.04 -3.87
C LYS A 65 -10.94 -7.04 -2.35
N LEU A 66 -9.85 -6.64 -1.71
CA LEU A 66 -9.75 -6.54 -0.25
C LEU A 66 -10.76 -5.54 0.32
N LEU A 67 -11.00 -4.43 -0.38
CA LEU A 67 -11.97 -3.40 -0.01
C LEU A 67 -13.41 -3.71 -0.47
N GLY A 68 -13.68 -4.88 -1.07
CA GLY A 68 -15.01 -5.21 -1.59
C GLY A 68 -16.13 -5.20 -0.55
N GLY A 69 -15.80 -5.41 0.73
CA GLY A 69 -16.73 -5.32 1.86
C GLY A 69 -16.71 -3.98 2.61
N VAL A 70 -15.93 -3.00 2.15
CA VAL A 70 -15.76 -1.71 2.83
C VAL A 70 -16.62 -0.65 2.15
N THR A 71 -17.48 0.01 2.90
CA THR A 71 -18.19 1.20 2.40
C THR A 71 -17.30 2.43 2.50
N ILE A 72 -16.97 3.03 1.35
CA ILE A 72 -16.23 4.29 1.29
C ILE A 72 -17.21 5.44 1.43
N ALA A 73 -17.13 6.19 2.53
CA ALA A 73 -17.95 7.39 2.72
C ALA A 73 -17.71 8.38 1.56
N GLN A 74 -18.79 8.88 0.97
CA GLN A 74 -18.77 9.78 -0.21
C GLN A 74 -18.07 9.20 -1.46
N GLY A 75 -17.87 7.88 -1.55
CA GLY A 75 -17.16 7.25 -2.68
C GLY A 75 -17.98 7.14 -3.97
N GLY A 76 -19.31 7.28 -3.89
CA GLY A 76 -20.21 7.03 -5.02
C GLY A 76 -20.18 5.57 -5.47
N VAL A 77 -20.58 5.32 -6.71
CA VAL A 77 -20.56 3.98 -7.32
C VAL A 77 -19.96 4.07 -8.73
N LEU A 78 -19.38 2.96 -9.20
CA LEU A 78 -18.97 2.86 -10.60
C LEU A 78 -20.21 3.00 -11.51
N PRO A 79 -20.18 3.92 -12.49
CA PRO A 79 -21.28 4.06 -13.43
C PRO A 79 -21.51 2.74 -14.19
N ASN A 80 -22.67 2.13 -14.00
CA ASN A 80 -23.06 0.90 -14.69
C ASN A 80 -24.57 0.90 -14.93
N ILE A 81 -24.99 0.73 -16.18
CA ILE A 81 -26.40 0.68 -16.59
C ILE A 81 -26.65 -0.70 -17.18
N GLN A 82 -27.59 -1.45 -16.61
CA GLN A 82 -27.96 -2.77 -17.13
C GLN A 82 -28.49 -2.64 -18.56
N ALA A 83 -28.07 -3.55 -19.46
CA ALA A 83 -28.42 -3.50 -20.87
C ALA A 83 -29.95 -3.51 -21.11
N VAL A 84 -30.71 -4.18 -20.24
CA VAL A 84 -32.18 -4.20 -20.27
C VAL A 84 -32.81 -2.81 -20.07
N LEU A 85 -32.10 -1.91 -19.37
CA LEU A 85 -32.54 -0.54 -19.11
C LEU A 85 -32.13 0.42 -20.22
N LEU A 86 -31.29 -0.01 -21.17
CA LEU A 86 -30.93 0.82 -22.31
C LEU A 86 -32.15 0.99 -23.22
N PRO A 87 -32.37 2.19 -23.77
CA PRO A 87 -33.42 2.40 -24.75
C PRO A 87 -33.26 1.42 -25.91
N LYS A 88 -34.31 0.65 -26.24
CA LYS A 88 -34.33 -0.11 -27.49
C LYS A 88 -34.28 0.88 -28.64
N LYS A 89 -33.36 0.68 -29.59
CA LYS A 89 -33.38 1.43 -30.84
C LYS A 89 -34.70 1.11 -31.55
N THR A 90 -35.71 1.97 -31.40
CA THR A 90 -36.76 2.08 -32.39
C THR A 90 -36.12 2.76 -33.59
N GLU A 91 -36.01 2.05 -34.71
CA GLU A 91 -35.72 2.71 -35.98
C GLU A 91 -36.73 3.85 -36.12
N LYS A 92 -36.24 5.09 -36.24
CA LYS A 92 -37.11 6.21 -36.60
C LYS A 92 -37.64 5.86 -37.98
N ALA A 93 -38.90 5.44 -38.05
CA ALA A 93 -39.63 5.31 -39.30
C ALA A 93 -39.50 6.67 -40.00
N LYS A 94 -38.86 6.63 -41.16
CA LYS A 94 -38.62 7.77 -42.02
C LYS A 94 -39.91 8.21 -42.68
#